data_AF-Q487X0-F1
#
_entry.id   AF-Q487X0-F1
#
_cell.length_a   1.000
_cell.length_b   1.000
_cell.length_c   1.000
_cell.angle_alpha   90.00
_cell.angle_beta   90.00
_cell.angle_gamma   90.00
#
_symmetry.space_group_name_H-M   'P 1'
#
loop_
_entity.id
_entity.type
_entity.pdbx_description
1 polymer ?
#
loop_
_entity_poly.entity_id
_entity_poly.type
_entity_poly.pdbx_seq_one_letter_code
_entity_poly.pdbx_strand_id
1 'polypeptide(L)'
;MRIDYEFIEQILEVFLNSDSPIVNWQNFDDLDSDKFVFHMEIMADKNLVVGINITGDLCLRNFSKGYPDGYNIILVDWRLTADGHDFAAALTKPDILLTIKDKFRKEGLSAVIDVSKKIASKQVLKLLDE
;
A
#
# COMPACT_ATOMS: atom_id res chain seq x y z
N MET A 1 13.47 1.39 -7.63
CA MET A 1 12.50 2.13 -8.46
C MET A 1 12.14 3.44 -7.75
N ARG A 2 11.30 4.32 -8.31
CA ARG A 2 10.73 5.45 -7.55
C ARG A 2 9.36 5.05 -7.02
N ILE A 3 8.95 5.63 -5.89
CA ILE A 3 7.61 5.42 -5.34
C ILE A 3 6.57 5.94 -6.33
N ASP A 4 5.61 5.09 -6.65
CA ASP A 4 4.47 5.34 -7.52
C ASP A 4 3.21 5.30 -6.66
N TYR A 5 2.68 6.49 -6.34
CA TYR A 5 1.53 6.61 -5.45
C TYR A 5 0.21 6.19 -6.11
N GLU A 6 0.14 6.17 -7.43
CA GLU A 6 -1.02 5.60 -8.15
C GLU A 6 -1.00 4.08 -8.03
N PHE A 7 0.18 3.49 -8.15
CA PHE A 7 0.34 2.05 -7.99
C PHE A 7 0.13 1.59 -6.53
N ILE A 8 0.59 2.37 -5.55
CA ILE A 8 0.27 2.13 -4.13
C ILE A 8 -1.24 2.18 -3.92
N GLU A 9 -1.93 3.17 -4.50
CA GLU A 9 -3.38 3.31 -4.36
C GLU A 9 -4.12 2.10 -4.93
N GLN A 10 -3.75 1.61 -6.13
CA GLN A 10 -4.28 0.37 -6.71
C GLN A 10 -4.10 -0.84 -5.78
N ILE A 11 -2.93 -0.98 -5.14
CA ILE A 11 -2.71 -2.05 -4.16
C ILE A 11 -3.67 -1.89 -2.98
N LEU A 12 -3.78 -0.68 -2.42
CA LEU A 12 -4.63 -0.41 -1.25
C LEU A 12 -6.11 -0.63 -1.56
N GLU A 13 -6.58 -0.32 -2.77
CA GLU A 13 -7.95 -0.60 -3.20
C GLU A 13 -8.27 -2.10 -3.15
N VAL A 14 -7.34 -2.98 -3.52
CA VAL A 14 -7.54 -4.44 -3.41
C VAL A 14 -7.79 -4.85 -1.95
N PHE A 15 -7.03 -4.29 -0.99
CA PHE A 15 -7.26 -4.54 0.43
C PHE A 15 -8.63 -3.99 0.89
N LEU A 16 -9.00 -2.78 0.48
CA LEU A 16 -10.25 -2.14 0.94
C LEU A 16 -11.51 -2.77 0.34
N ASN A 17 -11.43 -3.32 -0.87
CA ASN A 17 -12.54 -3.93 -1.57
C ASN A 17 -12.66 -5.44 -1.34
N SER A 18 -11.76 -6.03 -0.55
CA SER A 18 -11.80 -7.45 -0.19
C SER A 18 -12.90 -7.71 0.85
N ASP A 19 -13.74 -8.72 0.59
CA ASP A 19 -14.71 -9.25 1.58
C ASP A 19 -14.02 -10.01 2.73
N SER A 20 -12.72 -10.27 2.60
CA SER A 20 -11.88 -10.95 3.58
C SER A 20 -10.94 -9.94 4.27
N PRO A 21 -10.66 -10.10 5.58
CA PRO A 21 -9.71 -9.26 6.30
C PRO A 21 -8.25 -9.47 5.86
N ILE A 22 -8.02 -10.46 4.99
CA ILE A 22 -6.72 -10.84 4.46
C ILE A 22 -6.81 -11.01 2.95
N VAL A 23 -5.70 -10.70 2.27
CA VAL A 23 -5.48 -10.92 0.84
C VAL A 23 -4.14 -11.61 0.64
N ASN A 24 -3.92 -12.24 -0.49
CA ASN A 24 -2.62 -12.80 -0.86
C ASN A 24 -2.28 -12.44 -2.30
N TRP A 25 -1.16 -12.94 -2.79
CA TRP A 25 -0.65 -12.65 -4.13
C TRP A 25 -1.69 -12.84 -5.24
N GLN A 26 -2.58 -13.83 -5.11
CA GLN A 26 -3.59 -14.14 -6.14
C GLN A 26 -4.64 -13.02 -6.30
N ASN A 27 -4.73 -12.10 -5.33
CA ASN A 27 -5.61 -10.93 -5.44
C ASN A 27 -5.02 -9.83 -6.34
N PHE A 28 -3.79 -9.99 -6.84
CA PHE A 28 -3.03 -8.98 -7.57
C PHE A 28 -2.55 -9.46 -8.96
N ASP A 29 -3.21 -10.48 -9.54
CA ASP A 29 -2.76 -11.21 -10.74
C ASP A 29 -2.49 -10.32 -11.97
N ASP A 30 -3.06 -9.12 -12.06
CA ASP A 30 -2.88 -8.18 -13.18
C ASP A 30 -1.78 -7.11 -12.95
N LEU A 31 -1.11 -7.13 -11.81
CA LEU A 31 -0.09 -6.14 -11.45
C LEU A 31 1.32 -6.55 -11.88
N ASP A 32 2.12 -5.55 -12.25
CA ASP A 32 3.55 -5.73 -12.54
C ASP A 32 4.30 -6.19 -11.27
N SER A 33 4.91 -7.38 -11.33
CA SER A 33 5.55 -8.02 -10.17
C SER A 33 6.69 -7.22 -9.56
N ASP A 34 7.54 -6.59 -10.38
CA ASP A 34 8.68 -5.78 -9.90
C ASP A 34 8.15 -4.54 -9.15
N LYS A 35 7.14 -3.87 -9.71
CA LYS A 35 6.47 -2.75 -9.05
C LYS A 35 5.77 -3.22 -7.79
N PHE A 36 5.06 -4.33 -7.82
CA PHE A 36 4.35 -4.87 -6.67
C PHE A 36 5.27 -5.10 -5.49
N VAL A 37 6.34 -5.88 -5.69
CA VAL A 37 7.28 -6.19 -4.61
C VAL A 37 7.90 -4.92 -4.06
N PHE A 38 8.38 -4.02 -4.93
CA PHE A 38 8.99 -2.76 -4.50
C PHE A 38 8.06 -1.91 -3.62
N HIS A 39 6.78 -1.77 -3.99
CA HIS A 39 5.84 -0.93 -3.22
C HIS A 39 5.36 -1.63 -1.94
N MET A 40 5.13 -2.94 -1.98
CA MET A 40 4.75 -3.73 -0.81
C MET A 40 5.84 -3.74 0.26
N GLU A 41 7.11 -3.90 -0.12
CA GLU A 41 8.25 -3.82 0.81
C GLU A 41 8.33 -2.44 1.47
N ILE A 42 8.20 -1.35 0.70
CA ILE A 42 8.21 0.02 1.25
C ILE A 42 7.04 0.25 2.22
N MET A 43 5.85 -0.30 1.94
CA MET A 43 4.71 -0.22 2.86
C MET A 43 4.92 -1.07 4.12
N ALA A 44 5.54 -2.25 4.00
CA ALA A 44 5.90 -3.09 5.14
C ALA A 44 6.98 -2.44 6.03
N ASP A 45 7.97 -1.76 5.44
CA ASP A 45 8.96 -0.96 6.18
C ASP A 45 8.31 0.15 7.02
N LYS A 46 7.14 0.62 6.61
CA LYS A 46 6.31 1.60 7.35
C LYS A 46 5.22 0.95 8.20
N ASN A 47 5.24 -0.38 8.33
CA ASN A 47 4.26 -1.15 9.09
C ASN A 47 2.81 -0.85 8.67
N LEU A 48 2.58 -0.54 7.38
CA LEU A 48 1.24 -0.34 6.83
C LEU A 48 0.62 -1.68 6.40
N VAL A 49 1.47 -2.60 5.91
CA VAL A 49 1.09 -3.95 5.48
C VAL A 49 1.97 -4.94 6.22
N VAL A 50 1.39 -6.05 6.68
CA VAL A 50 2.12 -7.12 7.37
C VAL A 50 1.64 -8.48 6.91
N GLY A 51 2.53 -9.47 6.98
CA GLY A 51 2.19 -10.87 6.75
C GLY A 51 1.52 -11.51 7.97
N ILE A 52 0.56 -12.40 7.71
CA ILE A 52 -0.10 -13.23 8.71
C ILE A 52 0.76 -14.47 8.95
N ASN A 53 1.89 -14.26 9.62
CA ASN A 53 2.76 -15.33 10.08
C ASN A 53 3.49 -14.89 11.36
N ILE A 54 4.27 -15.79 11.94
CA ILE A 54 4.97 -15.56 13.22
C ILE A 54 5.91 -14.34 13.15
N THR A 55 6.47 -14.05 11.97
CA THR A 55 7.46 -12.99 11.79
C THR A 55 6.87 -11.65 11.36
N GLY A 56 5.64 -11.63 10.85
CA GLY A 56 5.06 -10.43 10.20
C GLY A 56 5.62 -10.14 8.81
N ASP A 57 6.56 -10.95 8.31
CA ASP A 57 7.21 -10.80 7.00
C ASP A 57 6.23 -11.07 5.86
N LEU A 58 6.29 -10.29 4.78
CA LEU A 58 5.47 -10.51 3.59
C LEU A 58 5.87 -11.79 2.81
N CYS A 59 7.07 -12.32 3.07
CA CYS A 59 7.65 -13.46 2.37
C CYS A 59 7.79 -13.23 0.84
N LEU A 60 7.94 -11.98 0.44
CA LEU A 60 8.27 -11.56 -0.93
C LEU A 60 9.80 -11.71 -1.13
N ARG A 61 10.27 -12.91 -1.43
CA ARG A 61 11.71 -13.16 -1.62
C ARG A 61 12.08 -13.28 -3.09
N ASN A 62 13.06 -12.49 -3.51
CA ASN A 62 13.73 -12.66 -4.80
C ASN A 62 14.79 -13.78 -4.68
N PHE A 63 14.51 -14.95 -5.24
CA PHE A 63 15.55 -15.96 -5.45
C PHE A 63 16.11 -15.76 -6.85
N SER A 64 17.23 -15.04 -6.92
CA SER A 64 17.97 -14.83 -8.17
C SER A 64 18.26 -16.15 -8.89
N LYS A 65 17.92 -16.21 -10.19
CA LYS A 65 18.29 -17.21 -11.21
C LYS A 65 17.76 -18.64 -10.97
N GLY A 66 16.52 -18.89 -11.39
CA GLY A 66 16.00 -20.25 -11.55
C GLY A 66 14.53 -20.35 -11.95
N TYR A 67 13.73 -19.33 -11.67
CA TYR A 67 12.31 -19.27 -12.03
C TYR A 67 12.08 -18.26 -13.17
N PRO A 68 11.22 -18.58 -14.16
CA PRO A 68 10.94 -17.70 -15.30
C PRO A 68 10.48 -16.29 -14.89
N ASP A 69 9.82 -16.18 -13.73
CA ASP A 69 9.13 -14.96 -13.28
C ASP A 69 9.85 -14.23 -12.11
N GLY A 70 11.11 -14.57 -11.84
CA GLY A 70 12.01 -13.78 -10.97
C GLY A 70 11.74 -13.79 -9.46
N TYR A 71 10.50 -14.03 -9.01
CA TYR A 71 10.12 -14.07 -7.59
C TYR A 71 9.52 -15.42 -7.19
N ASN A 72 9.86 -15.90 -5.98
CA ASN A 72 9.15 -16.99 -5.34
C ASN A 72 8.32 -16.40 -4.21
N ILE A 73 7.02 -16.26 -4.45
CA ILE A 73 6.09 -15.78 -3.45
C ILE A 73 5.55 -16.99 -2.72
N ILE A 74 6.02 -17.18 -1.48
CA ILE A 74 5.42 -18.16 -0.58
C ILE A 74 4.02 -17.62 -0.29
N LEU A 75 2.99 -18.43 -0.56
CA LEU A 75 1.60 -18.08 -0.27
C LEU A 75 1.46 -17.81 1.23
N VAL A 76 1.45 -16.52 1.56
CA VAL A 76 1.26 -15.94 2.87
C VAL A 76 0.15 -14.92 2.69
N ASP A 77 -0.81 -14.98 3.59
CA ASP A 77 -1.85 -13.96 3.66
C ASP A 77 -1.29 -12.68 4.26
N TRP A 78 -1.73 -11.54 3.74
CA TRP A 78 -1.34 -10.20 4.16
C TRP A 78 -2.56 -9.44 4.63
N ARG A 79 -2.34 -8.46 5.53
CA ARG A 79 -3.37 -7.51 5.95
C ARG A 79 -2.80 -6.10 6.06
N LEU A 80 -3.69 -5.12 6.01
CA LEU A 80 -3.39 -3.79 6.51
C LEU A 80 -3.29 -3.78 8.03
N THR A 81 -2.39 -2.96 8.57
CA THR A 81 -2.43 -2.58 9.98
C THR A 81 -3.48 -1.49 10.19
N ALA A 82 -3.73 -1.08 11.43
CA ALA A 82 -4.61 0.07 11.69
C ALA A 82 -4.11 1.34 10.99
N ASP A 83 -2.80 1.61 11.06
CA ASP A 83 -2.19 2.73 10.32
C ASP A 83 -2.27 2.53 8.80
N GLY A 84 -2.19 1.28 8.33
CA GLY A 84 -2.42 0.92 6.94
C GLY A 84 -3.83 1.27 6.48
N HIS A 85 -4.86 0.96 7.28
CA HIS A 85 -6.24 1.33 7.00
C HIS A 85 -6.46 2.85 7.01
N ASP A 86 -5.89 3.56 7.99
CA ASP A 86 -5.97 5.03 8.04
C ASP A 86 -5.35 5.67 6.79
N PHE A 87 -4.18 5.16 6.37
CA PHE A 87 -3.51 5.64 5.18
C PHE A 87 -4.29 5.30 3.91
N ALA A 88 -4.79 4.07 3.79
CA ALA A 88 -5.60 3.62 2.66
C ALA A 88 -6.87 4.46 2.51
N ALA A 89 -7.61 4.68 3.60
CA ALA A 89 -8.82 5.50 3.60
C ALA A 89 -8.57 6.98 3.26
N ALA A 90 -7.35 7.47 3.47
CA ALA A 90 -6.95 8.80 3.04
C ALA A 90 -6.51 8.83 1.57
N LEU A 91 -5.61 7.92 1.17
CA LEU A 91 -4.99 7.96 -0.16
C LEU A 91 -5.98 7.62 -1.29
N THR A 92 -6.95 6.74 -1.06
CA THR A 92 -7.97 6.36 -2.07
C THR A 92 -9.03 7.45 -2.30
N LYS A 93 -8.99 8.55 -1.55
CA LYS A 93 -9.83 9.72 -1.83
C LYS A 93 -9.29 10.45 -3.06
N PRO A 94 -10.08 10.64 -4.12
CA PRO A 94 -9.58 11.19 -5.38
C PRO A 94 -8.88 12.55 -5.26
N ASP A 95 -9.38 13.44 -4.42
CA ASP A 95 -8.83 14.77 -4.19
C ASP A 95 -7.51 14.76 -3.39
N ILE A 96 -7.35 13.80 -2.48
CA ILE A 96 -6.08 13.56 -1.78
C ILE A 96 -5.07 12.96 -2.76
N LEU A 97 -5.42 11.91 -3.51
CA LEU A 97 -4.54 11.30 -4.50
C LEU A 97 -4.04 12.32 -5.53
N LEU A 98 -4.94 13.15 -6.07
CA LEU A 98 -4.59 14.23 -6.99
C LEU A 98 -3.60 15.23 -6.36
N THR A 99 -3.80 15.60 -5.10
CA THR A 99 -2.88 16.49 -4.37
C THR A 99 -1.51 15.85 -4.19
N ILE A 100 -1.45 14.56 -3.86
CA ILE A 100 -0.19 13.82 -3.73
C ILE A 100 0.54 13.75 -5.09
N LYS A 101 -0.17 13.43 -6.17
CA LYS A 101 0.38 13.36 -7.53
C LYS A 101 0.97 14.68 -8.00
N ASP A 102 0.30 15.80 -7.69
CA ASP A 102 0.72 17.13 -8.13
C ASP A 102 1.90 17.65 -7.29
N LYS A 103 1.81 17.54 -5.97
CA LYS A 103 2.71 18.27 -5.05
C LYS A 103 3.72 17.40 -4.32
N PHE A 104 3.43 16.12 -4.13
CA PHE A 104 4.21 15.22 -3.27
C PHE A 104 4.73 13.96 -3.98
N ARG A 105 4.57 13.84 -5.30
CA ARG A 105 4.97 12.66 -6.07
C ARG A 105 6.44 12.26 -5.93
N LYS A 106 7.31 13.22 -5.63
CA LYS A 106 8.76 13.01 -5.48
C LYS A 106 9.19 12.81 -4.02
N GLU A 107 8.26 12.94 -3.08
CA GLU A 107 8.55 12.80 -1.66
C GLU A 107 8.63 11.33 -1.26
N GLY A 108 9.16 11.07 -0.07
CA GLY A 108 9.17 9.73 0.52
C GLY A 108 7.81 9.35 1.12
N LEU A 109 7.56 8.04 1.27
CA LEU A 109 6.30 7.53 1.80
C LEU A 109 5.94 8.13 3.17
N SER A 110 6.90 8.35 4.09
CA SER A 110 6.63 8.98 5.38
C SER A 110 6.00 10.38 5.26
N ALA A 111 6.52 11.22 4.37
CA ALA A 111 5.97 12.56 4.16
C ALA A 111 4.55 12.48 3.57
N VAL A 112 4.30 11.53 2.67
CA VAL A 112 2.98 11.34 2.07
C VAL A 112 1.97 10.79 3.07
N ILE A 113 2.35 9.88 3.98
CA ILE A 113 1.48 9.43 5.08
C ILE A 113 1.04 10.63 5.92
N ASP A 114 2.00 11.46 6.37
CA ASP A 114 1.72 12.62 7.21
C ASP A 114 0.80 13.64 6.52
N VAL A 115 1.08 13.93 5.24
CA VAL A 115 0.27 14.87 4.46
C VAL A 115 -1.13 14.32 4.20
N SER A 116 -1.26 13.03 3.87
CA SER A 116 -2.56 12.40 3.62
C SER A 116 -3.44 12.43 4.87
N LYS A 117 -2.87 12.09 6.04
CA LYS A 117 -3.56 12.19 7.34
C LYS A 117 -4.00 13.64 7.62
N LYS A 118 -3.12 14.64 7.42
CA LYS A 118 -3.45 16.07 7.63
C LYS A 118 -4.58 16.56 6.72
N ILE A 119 -4.57 16.18 5.44
CA ILE A 119 -5.63 16.56 4.49
C ILE A 119 -6.97 15.92 4.91
N ALA A 120 -6.95 14.63 5.23
CA ALA A 120 -8.14 13.90 5.67
C ALA A 120 -8.73 14.50 6.96
N SER A 121 -7.91 14.80 7.98
CA SER A 121 -8.37 15.44 9.21
C SER A 121 -9.00 16.81 8.94
N LYS A 122 -8.41 17.61 8.03
CA LYS A 122 -8.96 18.93 7.67
C LYS A 122 -10.33 18.81 6.99
N GLN A 123 -10.55 17.78 6.17
CA GLN A 123 -11.87 17.53 5.57
C GLN A 123 -12.90 17.14 6.64
N VAL A 124 -12.53 16.28 7.59
CA VAL A 124 -13.43 15.89 8.69
C VAL A 124 -13.83 17.10 9.53
N LEU A 125 -12.89 17.97 9.89
CA LEU A 125 -13.19 19.18 10.67
C LEU A 125 -14.18 20.09 9.94
N LYS A 126 -14.02 20.28 8.62
CA LYS A 126 -14.98 21.08 7.83
C LYS A 126 -16.40 20.52 7.89
N LEU A 127 -16.57 19.20 7.93
CA LEU A 127 -17.88 18.55 8.03
C LEU A 127 -18.50 18.68 9.43
N LEU A 128 -17.68 18.90 10.47
CA LEU A 128 -18.16 19.12 11.85
C LEU A 128 -18.51 20.58 12.12
N ASP A 129 -17.95 21.50 11.33
CA ASP A 129 -18.24 22.94 11.37
C ASP A 129 -19.48 23.32 10.53
N GLU A 130 -20.07 22.37 9.78
CA GLU A 130 -21.33 22.45 9.02
C GLU A 130 -22.51 21.89 9.80
#